data_AF-A0A3B4GYJ9-F1
#
_entry.id   AF-A0A3B4GYJ9-F1
#
_cell.length_a   1.000
_cell.length_b   1.000
_cell.length_c   1.000
_cell.angle_alpha   90.00
_cell.angle_beta   90.00
_cell.angle_gamma   90.00
#
_symmetry.space_group_name_H-M   'P 1'
#
loop_
_entity.id
_entity.type
_entity.pdbx_description
1 polymer ?
#
loop_
_entity_poly.entity_id
_entity_poly.type
_entity_poly.pdbx_seq_one_letter_code
_entity_poly.pdbx_strand_id
1 'polypeptide(L)'
;MCLLNNKAIIKEIKAEIKHFLEINDNGQVNPNILWDTLKAVVRGKFISLSAALKKAKENQLNGLENTLKDLENRHKRLNLTRP
;
A
#
# COMPACT_ATOMS: atom_id res chain seq x y z
N MET A 1 11.12 -2.15 -3.21
CA MET A 1 11.04 -0.79 -2.64
C MET A 1 10.48 -0.93 -1.23
N CYS A 2 11.25 -0.58 -0.20
CA CYS A 2 10.81 -0.71 1.20
C CYS A 2 9.83 0.42 1.54
N LEU A 3 8.68 0.12 2.18
CA LEU A 3 7.70 1.15 2.60
C LEU A 3 8.32 2.19 3.54
N LEU A 4 9.34 1.79 4.28
CA LEU A 4 10.11 2.66 5.18
C LEU A 4 10.97 3.70 4.46
N ASN A 5 11.13 3.62 3.14
CA ASN A 5 11.85 4.65 2.37
C ASN A 5 10.95 5.84 2.02
N ASN A 6 9.63 5.72 2.22
CA ASN A 6 8.67 6.79 1.94
C ASN A 6 8.49 7.68 3.17
N LYS A 7 8.91 8.95 3.06
CA LYS A 7 8.83 9.93 4.16
C LYS A 7 7.40 10.18 4.65
N ALA A 8 6.40 10.09 3.78
CA ALA A 8 4.99 10.27 4.16
C ALA A 8 4.51 9.10 5.03
N ILE A 9 4.82 7.86 4.61
CA ILE A 9 4.50 6.64 5.38
C ILE A 9 5.19 6.69 6.75
N ILE A 10 6.46 7.09 6.81
CA ILE A 10 7.17 7.25 8.09
C ILE A 10 6.46 8.26 9.00
N LYS A 11 6.03 9.40 8.46
CA LYS A 11 5.34 10.45 9.22
C LYS A 11 4.02 9.92 9.79
N GLU A 12 3.25 9.19 9.00
CA GLU A 12 1.98 8.59 9.41
C GLU A 12 2.18 7.54 10.51
N ILE A 13 3.16 6.65 10.37
CA ILE A 13 3.45 5.63 11.39
C ILE A 13 3.93 6.27 12.70
N LYS A 14 4.74 7.33 12.63
CA LYS A 14 5.14 8.08 13.83
C LYS A 14 3.95 8.72 14.54
N ALA A 15 3.01 9.29 13.78
CA ALA A 15 1.78 9.84 14.34
C ALA A 15 0.93 8.75 15.01
N GLU A 16 0.84 7.58 14.40
CA GLU A 16 0.12 6.44 14.97
C GLU A 16 0.76 5.94 16.26
N ILE A 17 2.09 5.77 16.29
CA ILE A 17 2.81 5.35 17.50
C ILE A 17 2.53 6.34 18.63
N LYS A 18 2.58 7.64 18.34
CA LYS A 18 2.28 8.70 19.31
C LYS A 18 0.85 8.59 19.84
N HIS A 19 -0.13 8.43 18.95
CA HIS A 19 -1.54 8.27 19.31
C HIS A 19 -1.79 7.01 20.15
N PHE A 20 -1.16 5.89 19.77
CA PHE A 20 -1.24 4.65 20.54
C PHE A 20 -0.72 4.83 21.96
N LEU A 21 0.44 5.46 22.12
CA LEU A 21 1.04 5.71 23.44
C LEU A 21 0.20 6.68 24.28
N GLU A 22 -0.33 7.75 23.68
CA GLU A 22 -1.21 8.71 24.37
C GLU A 22 -2.45 8.03 25.00
N ILE A 23 -2.96 6.97 24.38
CA ILE A 23 -4.15 6.25 24.87
C ILE A 23 -3.77 5.14 25.86
N ASN A 24 -2.67 4.43 25.62
CA ASN A 24 -2.38 3.15 26.29
C ASN A 24 -1.27 3.24 27.35
N ASP A 25 -0.44 4.27 27.34
CA ASP A 25 0.64 4.47 28.32
C ASP A 25 0.15 5.27 29.53
N ASN A 26 -0.74 4.64 30.32
CA ASN A 26 -1.37 5.24 31.50
C ASN A 26 -0.66 4.86 32.82
N GLY A 27 0.53 4.28 32.76
CA GLY A 27 1.30 3.82 33.92
C GLY A 27 0.77 2.54 34.60
N GLN A 28 -0.39 2.02 34.20
CA GLN A 28 -0.96 0.76 34.71
C GLN A 28 -0.63 -0.43 33.81
N VAL A 29 -0.40 -0.18 32.52
CA VAL A 29 -0.09 -1.24 31.54
C VAL A 29 1.38 -1.64 31.65
N ASN A 30 1.63 -2.96 31.69
CA ASN A 30 3.00 -3.49 31.68
C ASN A 30 3.74 -3.03 30.41
N PRO A 31 4.95 -2.45 30.51
CA PRO A 31 5.71 -1.96 29.35
C PRO A 31 5.96 -3.01 28.25
N ASN A 32 6.10 -4.29 28.62
CA ASN A 32 6.25 -5.37 27.65
C ASN A 32 4.97 -5.60 26.85
N ILE A 33 3.82 -5.61 27.52
CA ILE A 33 2.50 -5.74 26.87
C ILE A 33 2.25 -4.53 25.95
N LEU A 34 2.59 -3.33 26.42
CA LEU A 34 2.48 -2.10 25.64
C LEU A 34 3.31 -2.18 24.35
N TRP A 35 4.57 -2.63 24.46
CA TRP A 35 5.46 -2.81 23.31
C TRP A 35 4.99 -3.90 22.35
N ASP A 36 4.55 -5.04 22.86
CA ASP A 36 4.03 -6.15 22.04
C ASP A 36 2.78 -5.74 21.27
N THR A 37 1.87 -5.03 21.92
CA THR A 37 0.66 -4.49 21.29
C THR A 37 1.01 -3.46 20.22
N LEU A 38 1.91 -2.51 20.53
CA LEU A 38 2.36 -1.51 19.55
C LEU A 38 2.95 -2.17 18.30
N LYS A 39 3.81 -3.18 18.48
CA LYS A 39 4.38 -3.94 17.36
C LYS A 39 3.30 -4.61 16.51
N ALA A 40 2.27 -5.19 17.13
CA ALA A 40 1.17 -5.82 16.42
C ALA A 40 0.38 -4.79 15.59
N VAL A 41 0.06 -3.63 16.16
CA VAL A 41 -0.63 -2.52 15.49
C VAL A 41 0.18 -2.04 14.28
N VAL A 42 1.46 -1.74 14.46
CA VAL A 42 2.34 -1.25 13.38
C VAL A 42 2.47 -2.29 12.26
N ARG A 43 2.63 -3.58 12.60
CA ARG A 43 2.66 -4.67 11.59
C ARG A 43 1.35 -4.76 10.81
N GLY A 44 0.20 -4.69 11.47
CA GLY A 44 -1.11 -4.70 10.83
C GLY A 44 -1.25 -3.58 9.79
N LYS A 45 -0.79 -2.38 10.12
CA LYS A 45 -0.76 -1.24 9.18
C LYS A 45 0.13 -1.50 7.97
N PHE A 46 1.35 -2.00 8.18
CA PHE A 46 2.24 -2.32 7.07
C PHE A 46 1.67 -3.38 6.13
N ILE A 47 1.03 -4.41 6.68
CA ILE A 47 0.39 -5.48 5.89
C ILE A 47 -0.75 -4.89 5.05
N SER A 48 -1.64 -4.11 5.67
CA SER A 48 -2.76 -3.45 4.99
C SER A 48 -2.29 -2.54 3.86
N LEU A 49 -1.29 -1.69 4.13
CA LEU A 49 -0.72 -0.78 3.13
C LEU A 49 -0.03 -1.52 1.99
N SER A 50 0.72 -2.57 2.30
CA SER A 50 1.38 -3.41 1.28
C SER A 50 0.35 -4.07 0.36
N ALA A 51 -0.74 -4.61 0.92
CA ALA A 51 -1.83 -5.20 0.16
C ALA A 51 -2.53 -4.19 -0.74
N ALA A 52 -2.81 -2.98 -0.21
CA ALA A 52 -3.43 -1.90 -0.97
C ALA A 52 -2.55 -1.47 -2.15
N LEU A 53 -1.24 -1.28 -1.94
CA LEU A 53 -0.30 -0.90 -2.99
C LEU A 53 -0.14 -2.00 -4.04
N LYS A 54 -0.11 -3.27 -3.63
CA LYS A 54 -0.08 -4.41 -4.55
C LYS A 54 -1.32 -4.39 -5.46
N LYS A 55 -2.51 -4.27 -4.87
CA LYS A 55 -3.77 -4.20 -5.61
C LYS A 55 -3.82 -3.01 -6.57
N ALA A 56 -3.35 -1.84 -6.14
CA ALA A 56 -3.29 -0.65 -6.99
C ALA A 56 -2.37 -0.87 -8.22
N LYS A 57 -1.21 -1.50 -8.00
CA LYS A 57 -0.27 -1.83 -9.08
C LYS A 57 -0.86 -2.85 -10.06
N GLU A 58 -1.53 -3.88 -9.56
CA GLU A 58 -2.21 -4.88 -10.40
C GLU A 58 -3.32 -4.25 -11.25
N ASN A 59 -4.14 -3.38 -10.65
CA ASN A 59 -5.17 -2.66 -11.40
C ASN A 59 -4.58 -1.76 -12.51
N GLN A 60 -3.47 -1.06 -12.21
CA GLN A 60 -2.79 -0.24 -13.21
C GLN A 60 -2.24 -1.09 -14.36
N LEU A 61 -1.61 -2.23 -14.04
CA LEU A 61 -1.09 -3.15 -15.05
C LEU A 61 -2.21 -3.68 -15.96
N ASN A 62 -3.29 -4.20 -15.37
CA ASN A 62 -4.43 -4.71 -16.12
C ASN A 62 -5.05 -3.64 -17.03
N GLY A 63 -5.14 -2.39 -16.55
CA GLY A 63 -5.62 -1.26 -17.36
C GLY A 63 -4.72 -0.97 -18.57
N LEU A 64 -3.39 -1.02 -18.38
CA LEU A 64 -2.42 -0.83 -19.46
C LEU A 64 -2.47 -1.98 -20.46
N GLU A 65 -2.57 -3.23 -20.01
CA GLU A 65 -2.67 -4.41 -20.87
C GLU A 65 -3.94 -4.38 -21.74
N ASN A 66 -5.08 -4.01 -21.16
CA ASN A 66 -6.32 -3.83 -21.91
C ASN A 66 -6.19 -2.73 -22.97
N THR A 67 -5.61 -1.58 -22.59
CA THR A 67 -5.37 -0.46 -23.51
C THR A 67 -4.46 -0.88 -24.67
N LEU A 68 -3.39 -1.63 -24.37
CA LEU A 68 -2.46 -2.13 -25.38
C LEU A 68 -3.17 -3.07 -26.36
N LYS A 69 -3.94 -4.04 -25.85
CA LYS A 69 -4.70 -4.98 -26.68
C LYS A 69 -5.69 -4.29 -27.60
N ASP A 70 -6.37 -3.25 -27.12
CA ASP A 70 -7.29 -2.45 -27.94
C ASP A 70 -6.55 -1.70 -29.06
N LEU A 71 -5.38 -1.13 -28.76
CA LEU A 71 -4.54 -0.45 -29.76
C LEU A 71 -4.02 -1.42 -30.81
N GLU A 72 -3.55 -2.61 -30.42
CA GLU A 72 -3.11 -3.66 -31.34
C GLU A 72 -4.25 -4.12 -32.26
N ASN A 73 -5.45 -4.32 -31.71
CA ASN A 73 -6.62 -4.68 -32.49
C ASN A 73 -7.02 -3.59 -33.49
N ARG A 74 -6.99 -2.32 -33.07
CA ARG A 74 -7.25 -1.18 -33.97
C ARG A 74 -6.21 -1.12 -35.08
N HIS A 75 -4.94 -1.28 -34.75
CA HIS A 75 -3.85 -1.29 -35.73
C HIS A 75 -3.98 -2.43 -36.76
N LYS A 76 -4.27 -3.66 -36.30
CA LYS A 76 -4.51 -4.81 -37.17
C LYS A 76 -5.67 -4.57 -38.14
N ARG A 77 -6.80 -4.04 -37.65
CA ARG A 77 -7.96 -3.71 -38.50
C ARG A 77 -7.60 -2.68 -39.56
N LEU A 78 -6.90 -1.61 -39.18
CA LEU A 78 -6.49 -0.55 -40.12
C LEU A 78 -5.56 -1.08 -41.23
N ASN A 79 -4.68 -2.03 -40.91
CA ASN A 79 -3.81 -2.66 -41.91
C ASN A 79 -4.55 -3.63 -42.83
N LEU A 80 -5.61 -4.30 -42.36
CA LEU A 80 -6.45 -5.18 -43.20
C LEU A 80 -7.36 -4.41 -44.17
N THR A 81 -7.61 -3.12 -43.90
CA THR A 81 -8.44 -2.24 -44.73
C THR A 81 -7.65 -1.32 -45.64
N ARG A 82 -6.31 -1.38 -45.64
CA ARG A 82 -5.47 -0.64 -46.59
C ARG A 82 -5.42 -1.41 -47.93
N PRO A 83 -5.65 -0.73 -49.07
CA PRO A 83 -5.62 -1.34 -50.41
C PRO A 83 -4.22 -1.82 -50.81
#